data_AF-A0AAN7U2C6-F1
#
_entry.id   AF-A0AAN7U2C6-F1
#
_cell.length_a   1.000
_cell.length_b   1.000
_cell.length_c   1.000
_cell.angle_alpha   90.00
_cell.angle_beta   90.00
_cell.angle_gamma   90.00
#
_symmetry.space_group_name_H-M   'P 1'
#
loop_
_entity.id
_entity.type
_entity.pdbx_description
1 polymer ?
#
loop_
_entity_poly.entity_id
_entity_poly.type
_entity_poly.pdbx_seq_one_letter_code
_entity_poly.pdbx_strand_id
1 'polypeptide(L)'
;MSKFFYSIDNSSISFKNHTLIWPSLTLGNIGQLTIDVLICSFEFKRIGFIADENIVPIIGNDCFTTLDSNNGIMSTSIEVYQSSIFPSITLVQQRSPIIDGRIPNFSENLLNWISAEQFKEILFLSSSNANKRVDSQLTGSQVRFIKSENVDKKTISKLSEMNIPEMELTVQSPEGETIQLSNRLTGLAKEIYSIINNNNNKYNVSFLCLNLFCSEGYNTNEALQMSNLIYNFIKNQDSSSTPQLKTPSCWKLLQGPTFDQSLFF
;
A
#
# COMPACT_ATOMS: atom_id res chain seq x y z
N MET A 1 -7.44 24.73 -11.96
CA MET A 1 -7.19 23.60 -11.05
C MET A 1 -5.71 23.29 -11.09
N SER A 2 -5.07 23.18 -9.92
CA SER A 2 -3.70 22.68 -9.81
C SER A 2 -3.63 21.24 -10.36
N LYS A 3 -2.51 20.88 -10.98
CA LYS A 3 -2.27 19.51 -11.43
C LYS A 3 -2.20 18.58 -10.20
N PHE A 4 -2.73 17.36 -10.29
CA PHE A 4 -2.69 16.39 -9.18
C PHE A 4 -1.31 15.72 -9.05
N PHE A 5 -0.71 15.33 -10.18
CA PHE A 5 0.61 14.70 -10.26
C PHE A 5 1.63 15.58 -10.98
N TYR A 6 2.81 15.75 -10.39
CA TYR A 6 3.94 16.49 -10.95
C TYR A 6 5.09 15.53 -11.21
N SER A 7 5.55 15.46 -12.46
CA SER A 7 6.73 14.68 -12.79
C SER A 7 8.00 15.45 -12.42
N ILE A 8 9.05 14.73 -12.00
CA ILE A 8 10.37 15.32 -11.75
C ILE A 8 11.11 15.67 -13.05
N ASP A 9 10.82 14.97 -14.14
CA ASP A 9 11.51 15.11 -15.42
C ASP A 9 10.49 15.38 -16.53
N ASN A 10 10.93 16.00 -17.64
CA ASN A 10 10.09 16.17 -18.83
C ASN A 10 10.00 14.88 -19.69
N SER A 11 10.35 13.72 -19.11
CA SER A 11 10.30 12.44 -19.82
C SER A 11 8.86 11.94 -19.95
N SER A 12 8.58 11.18 -21.01
CA SER A 12 7.27 10.58 -21.22
C SER A 12 7.05 9.44 -20.23
N ILE A 13 6.40 9.74 -19.11
CA ILE A 13 5.93 8.74 -18.14
C ILE A 13 4.60 8.17 -18.63
N SER A 14 4.47 6.84 -18.59
CA SER A 14 3.20 6.16 -18.83
C SER A 14 2.75 5.44 -17.56
N PHE A 15 1.46 5.49 -17.30
CA PHE A 15 0.76 4.74 -16.25
C PHE A 15 -0.27 3.76 -16.81
N LYS A 16 -0.45 3.78 -18.14
CA LYS A 16 -1.50 3.03 -18.82
C LYS A 16 -1.38 1.54 -18.52
N ASN A 17 -2.49 0.95 -18.11
CA ASN A 17 -2.62 -0.45 -17.71
C ASN A 17 -1.75 -0.87 -16.51
N HIS A 18 -1.20 0.05 -15.74
CA HIS A 18 -0.44 -0.29 -14.54
C HIS A 18 -1.37 -0.70 -13.39
N THR A 19 -0.83 -1.50 -12.46
CA THR A 19 -1.37 -1.63 -11.11
C THR A 19 -0.73 -0.56 -10.24
N LEU A 20 -1.55 0.34 -9.70
CA LEU A 20 -1.16 1.37 -8.74
C LEU A 20 -1.18 0.77 -7.33
N ILE A 21 -0.02 0.57 -6.71
CA ILE A 21 0.06 0.07 -5.33
C ILE A 21 0.10 1.26 -4.37
N TRP A 22 -0.91 1.34 -3.50
CA TRP A 22 -1.10 2.46 -2.57
C TRP A 22 -1.08 1.97 -1.12
N PRO A 23 -0.30 2.60 -0.22
CA PRO A 23 -0.29 2.24 1.19
C PRO A 23 -1.49 2.85 1.91
N SER A 24 -2.29 2.03 2.59
CA SER A 24 -3.26 2.55 3.55
C SER A 24 -2.54 3.01 4.81
N LEU A 25 -2.90 4.20 5.31
CA LEU A 25 -2.43 4.72 6.60
C LEU A 25 -3.29 4.09 7.72
N THR A 26 -3.00 2.83 8.02
CA THR A 26 -3.73 1.99 8.98
C THR A 26 -2.81 1.45 10.08
N LEU A 27 -3.35 0.62 10.97
CA LEU A 27 -2.69 0.11 12.17
C LEU A 27 -1.24 -0.38 11.92
N GLY A 28 -0.28 0.11 12.69
CA GLY A 28 1.11 -0.33 12.57
C GLY A 28 1.83 0.12 11.28
N ASN A 29 1.21 0.98 10.45
CA ASN A 29 1.80 1.57 9.24
C ASN A 29 2.37 0.56 8.24
N ILE A 30 1.87 -0.68 8.25
CA ILE A 30 2.44 -1.81 7.48
C ILE A 30 2.45 -1.50 5.98
N GLY A 31 1.41 -0.87 5.45
CA GLY A 31 1.37 -0.45 4.05
C GLY A 31 2.55 0.47 3.71
N GLN A 32 2.77 1.51 4.49
CA GLN A 32 3.85 2.47 4.28
C GLN A 32 5.23 1.81 4.41
N LEU A 33 5.41 0.98 5.44
CA LEU A 33 6.65 0.24 5.67
C LEU A 33 6.92 -0.80 4.57
N THR A 34 5.88 -1.39 3.99
CA THR A 34 6.00 -2.30 2.85
C THR A 34 6.50 -1.56 1.62
N ILE A 35 5.90 -0.40 1.30
CA ILE A 35 6.36 0.44 0.19
C ILE A 35 7.83 0.83 0.36
N ASP A 36 8.27 1.13 1.59
CA ASP A 36 9.67 1.44 1.89
C ASP A 36 10.61 0.31 1.49
N VAL A 37 10.29 -0.91 1.91
CA VAL A 37 11.07 -2.10 1.59
C VAL A 37 11.08 -2.36 0.09
N LEU A 38 9.93 -2.24 -0.60
CA LEU A 38 9.85 -2.43 -2.04
C LEU A 38 10.73 -1.42 -2.79
N ILE A 39 10.72 -0.15 -2.37
CA ILE A 39 11.54 0.90 -2.98
C ILE A 39 13.03 0.57 -2.84
N CYS A 40 13.48 0.26 -1.62
CA CYS A 40 14.88 -0.06 -1.34
C CYS A 40 15.38 -1.36 -1.98
N SER A 41 14.49 -2.33 -2.19
CA SER A 41 14.88 -3.66 -2.63
C SER A 41 14.94 -3.79 -4.15
N PHE A 42 14.13 -3.03 -4.89
CA PHE A 42 13.74 -3.38 -6.26
C PHE A 42 13.87 -2.25 -7.29
N GLU A 43 14.80 -1.33 -7.07
CA GLU A 43 15.16 -0.24 -8.00
C GLU A 43 14.00 0.65 -8.44
N PHE A 44 13.00 0.84 -7.57
CA PHE A 44 11.95 1.82 -7.82
C PHE A 44 12.54 3.23 -7.67
N LYS A 45 12.56 3.98 -8.76
CA LYS A 45 13.03 5.36 -8.81
C LYS A 45 11.84 6.30 -8.70
N ARG A 46 12.01 7.40 -7.97
CA ARG A 46 11.00 8.44 -7.87
C ARG A 46 10.83 9.06 -9.25
N ILE A 47 9.60 9.17 -9.73
CA ILE A 47 9.24 9.75 -11.03
C ILE A 47 8.42 11.04 -10.89
N GLY A 48 7.96 11.34 -9.67
CA GLY A 48 7.13 12.50 -9.41
C GLY A 48 6.56 12.51 -8.01
N PHE A 49 5.69 13.47 -7.76
CA PHE A 49 4.99 13.68 -6.50
C PHE A 49 3.53 14.05 -6.76
N ILE A 50 2.67 13.70 -5.80
CA ILE A 50 1.27 14.13 -5.80
C ILE A 50 1.16 15.32 -4.85
N ALA A 51 0.62 16.42 -5.34
CA ALA A 51 0.35 17.61 -4.54
C ALA A 51 -1.14 17.94 -4.62
N ASP A 52 -1.79 17.91 -3.47
CA ASP A 52 -3.23 18.07 -3.35
C ASP A 52 -3.54 18.83 -2.05
N GLU A 53 -4.48 19.77 -2.09
CA GLU A 53 -4.87 20.61 -0.96
C GLU A 53 -5.49 19.83 0.21
N ASN A 54 -5.88 18.57 -0.01
CA ASN A 54 -6.49 17.70 0.98
C ASN A 54 -5.45 16.90 1.78
N ILE A 55 -4.14 17.08 1.52
CA ILE A 55 -3.05 16.39 2.23
C ILE A 55 -2.33 17.37 3.14
N VAL A 56 -1.96 16.93 4.35
CA VAL A 56 -1.11 17.73 5.23
C VAL A 56 0.28 17.87 4.58
N PRO A 57 0.79 19.09 4.31
CA PRO A 57 2.07 19.25 3.65
C PRO A 57 3.22 18.89 4.61
N ILE A 58 4.15 18.07 4.13
CA ILE A 58 5.38 17.72 4.85
C ILE A 58 6.58 17.76 3.90
N ILE A 59 7.73 18.12 4.46
CA ILE A 59 9.05 17.94 3.85
C ILE A 59 9.96 17.24 4.86
N GLY A 60 10.86 16.41 4.38
CA GLY A 60 11.79 15.68 5.24
C GLY A 60 13.10 15.34 4.54
N ASN A 61 14.04 14.83 5.34
CA ASN A 61 15.29 14.29 4.82
C ASN A 61 15.05 13.05 3.95
N ASP A 62 16.06 12.67 3.19
CA ASP A 62 16.03 11.45 2.38
C ASP A 62 15.80 10.21 3.26
N CYS A 63 14.78 9.43 2.91
CA CYS A 63 14.44 8.21 3.63
C CYS A 63 15.23 6.99 3.16
N PHE A 64 15.73 6.98 1.92
CA PHE A 64 16.14 5.76 1.23
C PHE A 64 17.64 5.68 0.98
N THR A 65 18.29 6.79 0.65
CA THR A 65 19.71 6.77 0.31
C THR A 65 20.58 6.48 1.54
N THR A 66 21.70 5.79 1.32
CA THR A 66 22.69 5.55 2.37
C THR A 66 23.55 6.79 2.57
N LEU A 67 24.13 6.92 3.78
CA LEU A 67 25.00 8.02 4.19
C LEU A 67 26.24 8.20 3.30
N ASP A 68 26.58 7.20 2.48
CA ASP A 68 27.74 7.21 1.59
C ASP A 68 27.47 7.96 0.26
N SER A 69 26.22 8.37 0.01
CA SER A 69 25.86 9.20 -1.13
C SER A 69 25.91 10.69 -0.75
N ASN A 70 26.69 11.48 -1.48
CA ASN A 70 26.85 12.92 -1.21
C ASN A 70 25.63 13.78 -1.61
N ASN A 71 24.59 13.16 -2.18
CA ASN A 71 23.39 13.86 -2.67
C ASN A 71 22.14 13.26 -2.02
N GLY A 72 21.56 13.97 -1.05
CA GLY A 72 20.28 13.61 -0.46
C GLY A 72 19.10 14.12 -1.29
N ILE A 73 18.05 13.32 -1.39
CA ILE A 73 16.79 13.68 -2.04
C ILE A 73 15.75 14.03 -0.97
N MET A 74 15.20 15.24 -1.03
CA MET A 74 14.15 15.67 -0.09
C MET A 74 12.91 14.78 -0.22
N SER A 75 12.45 14.21 0.89
CA SER A 75 11.19 13.45 0.96
C SER A 75 10.00 14.40 1.06
N THR A 76 8.89 14.06 0.39
CA THR A 76 7.65 14.85 0.40
C THR A 76 6.44 14.04 0.90
N SER A 77 5.25 14.64 0.90
CA SER A 77 4.03 14.03 1.45
C SER A 77 3.58 12.78 0.71
N ILE A 78 3.56 12.83 -0.63
CA ILE A 78 3.17 11.72 -1.50
C ILE A 78 4.09 11.67 -2.70
N GLU A 79 4.79 10.55 -2.84
CA GLU A 79 5.82 10.34 -3.85
C GLU A 79 5.46 9.13 -4.71
N VAL A 80 5.73 9.22 -6.01
CA VAL A 80 5.38 8.18 -6.99
C VAL A 80 6.65 7.58 -7.56
N TYR A 81 6.69 6.26 -7.64
CA TYR A 81 7.86 5.50 -8.08
C TYR A 81 7.52 4.47 -9.15
N GLN A 82 8.46 4.24 -10.05
CA GLN A 82 8.43 3.19 -11.06
C GLN A 82 9.79 2.49 -11.14
N SER A 83 9.78 1.23 -11.58
CA SER A 83 10.98 0.43 -11.79
C SER A 83 10.97 -0.14 -13.20
N SER A 84 12.12 -0.14 -13.87
CA SER A 84 12.27 -0.82 -15.17
C SER A 84 12.14 -2.33 -15.06
N ILE A 85 12.34 -2.89 -13.85
CA ILE A 85 12.19 -4.32 -13.56
C ILE A 85 10.70 -4.72 -13.52
N PHE A 86 9.83 -3.79 -13.09
CA PHE A 86 8.40 -4.01 -12.93
C PHE A 86 7.60 -2.99 -13.77
N PRO A 87 7.61 -3.11 -15.11
CA PRO A 87 7.14 -2.05 -16.01
C PRO A 87 5.63 -1.80 -15.95
N SER A 88 4.85 -2.68 -15.33
CA SER A 88 3.39 -2.53 -15.14
C SER A 88 3.00 -2.12 -13.72
N ILE A 89 3.97 -1.75 -12.87
CA ILE A 89 3.74 -1.41 -11.47
C ILE A 89 4.10 0.05 -11.23
N THR A 90 3.24 0.75 -10.50
CA THR A 90 3.53 2.07 -9.97
C THR A 90 3.30 2.06 -8.48
N LEU A 91 4.32 2.42 -7.71
CA LEU A 91 4.22 2.52 -6.26
C LEU A 91 3.95 3.96 -5.87
N VAL A 92 3.14 4.14 -4.83
CA VAL A 92 3.02 5.42 -4.14
C VAL A 92 3.52 5.26 -2.73
N GLN A 93 4.37 6.16 -2.26
CA GLN A 93 4.66 6.31 -0.84
C GLN A 93 3.90 7.52 -0.34
N GLN A 94 3.01 7.31 0.62
CA GLN A 94 2.28 8.39 1.31
C GLN A 94 2.81 8.48 2.73
N ARG A 95 3.48 9.58 3.06
CA ARG A 95 4.02 9.84 4.40
C ARG A 95 3.08 10.65 5.28
N SER A 96 2.20 11.43 4.66
CA SER A 96 1.35 12.38 5.34
C SER A 96 -0.13 11.98 5.32
N PRO A 97 -0.89 12.22 6.41
CA PRO A 97 -2.31 11.93 6.41
C PRO A 97 -3.09 12.87 5.48
N ILE A 98 -4.27 12.39 5.07
CA ILE A 98 -5.31 13.22 4.47
C ILE A 98 -5.90 14.07 5.60
N ILE A 99 -6.15 15.36 5.35
CA ILE A 99 -6.77 16.28 6.30
C ILE A 99 -8.15 15.74 6.71
N ASP A 100 -8.47 15.85 8.00
CA ASP A 100 -9.75 15.37 8.53
C ASP A 100 -10.95 15.94 7.75
N GLY A 101 -11.89 15.07 7.43
CA GLY A 101 -13.08 15.41 6.62
C GLY A 101 -12.82 15.56 5.12
N ARG A 102 -11.58 15.47 4.64
CA ARG A 102 -11.22 15.66 3.21
C ARG A 102 -11.05 14.37 2.41
N ILE A 103 -11.22 13.19 3.03
CA ILE A 103 -11.15 11.90 2.34
C ILE A 103 -12.03 11.85 1.07
N PRO A 104 -13.30 12.32 1.08
CA PRO A 104 -14.11 12.30 -0.15
C PRO A 104 -13.52 13.12 -1.29
N ASN A 105 -13.04 14.34 -1.00
CA ASN A 105 -12.43 15.22 -2.00
C ASN A 105 -11.14 14.63 -2.57
N PHE A 106 -10.26 14.12 -1.69
CA PHE A 106 -9.03 13.46 -2.14
C PHE A 106 -9.32 12.21 -2.97
N SER A 107 -10.34 11.44 -2.59
CA SER A 107 -10.72 10.21 -3.31
C SER A 107 -11.22 10.50 -4.72
N GLU A 108 -11.99 11.57 -4.91
CA GLU A 108 -12.43 12.00 -6.23
C GLU A 108 -11.25 12.47 -7.09
N ASN A 109 -10.34 13.29 -6.54
CA ASN A 109 -9.14 13.74 -7.25
C ASN A 109 -8.25 12.56 -7.66
N LEU A 110 -8.04 11.60 -6.75
CA LEU A 110 -7.28 10.38 -7.00
C LEU A 110 -7.90 9.54 -8.12
N LEU A 111 -9.23 9.31 -8.10
CA LEU A 111 -9.90 8.52 -9.13
C LEU A 111 -9.95 9.22 -10.48
N ASN A 112 -10.07 10.54 -10.51
CA ASN A 112 -9.95 11.33 -11.73
C ASN A 112 -8.56 11.18 -12.35
N TRP A 113 -7.50 11.22 -11.54
CA TRP A 113 -6.13 10.96 -12.01
C TRP A 113 -5.95 9.52 -12.50
N ILE A 114 -6.41 8.53 -11.74
CA ILE A 114 -6.36 7.11 -12.10
C ILE A 114 -7.03 6.86 -13.46
N SER A 115 -8.20 7.45 -13.67
CA SER A 115 -8.96 7.32 -14.91
C SER A 115 -8.29 8.07 -16.07
N ALA A 116 -7.81 9.28 -15.86
CA ALA A 116 -7.15 10.08 -16.89
C ALA A 116 -5.86 9.41 -17.40
N GLU A 117 -5.09 8.83 -16.48
CA GLU A 117 -3.83 8.14 -16.79
C GLU A 117 -4.01 6.66 -17.18
N GLN A 118 -5.27 6.18 -17.20
CA GLN A 118 -5.65 4.84 -17.66
C GLN A 118 -5.03 3.68 -16.86
N PHE A 119 -4.94 3.81 -15.54
CA PHE A 119 -4.54 2.69 -14.68
C PHE A 119 -5.55 1.55 -14.78
N LYS A 120 -5.05 0.31 -14.72
CA LYS A 120 -5.90 -0.90 -14.75
C LYS A 120 -6.55 -1.16 -13.40
N GLU A 121 -5.75 -1.04 -12.34
CA GLU A 121 -6.10 -1.51 -11.01
C GLU A 121 -5.44 -0.62 -9.94
N ILE A 122 -6.15 -0.38 -8.84
CA ILE A 122 -5.58 0.12 -7.61
C ILE A 122 -5.51 -1.00 -6.57
N LEU A 123 -4.31 -1.26 -6.04
CA LEU A 123 -4.02 -2.24 -5.01
C LEU A 123 -3.66 -1.52 -3.70
N PHE A 124 -4.53 -1.59 -2.70
CA PHE A 124 -4.25 -1.10 -1.36
C PHE A 124 -3.48 -2.11 -0.52
N LEU A 125 -2.47 -1.63 0.21
CA LEU A 125 -1.78 -2.37 1.26
C LEU A 125 -2.26 -1.88 2.61
N SER A 126 -3.04 -2.71 3.31
CA SER A 126 -3.74 -2.35 4.53
C SER A 126 -3.40 -3.29 5.68
N SER A 127 -3.77 -2.85 6.88
CA SER A 127 -3.65 -3.62 8.10
C SER A 127 -4.83 -3.42 9.03
N SER A 128 -5.14 -4.44 9.82
CA SER A 128 -6.22 -4.45 10.81
C SER A 128 -5.76 -5.05 12.12
N ASN A 129 -6.43 -4.68 13.21
CA ASN A 129 -6.11 -5.20 14.54
C ASN A 129 -6.30 -6.73 14.60
N ALA A 130 -5.26 -7.43 15.03
CA ALA A 130 -5.22 -8.89 15.17
C ALA A 130 -6.28 -9.43 16.15
N ASN A 131 -6.78 -8.61 17.08
CA ASN A 131 -7.89 -8.95 17.98
C ASN A 131 -9.25 -9.04 17.26
N LYS A 132 -9.36 -8.54 16.02
CA LYS A 132 -10.56 -8.66 15.18
C LYS A 132 -10.59 -9.94 14.35
N ARG A 133 -9.60 -10.82 14.52
CA ARG A 133 -9.54 -12.09 13.82
C ARG A 133 -10.65 -13.02 14.29
N VAL A 134 -11.14 -13.83 13.37
CA VAL A 134 -11.95 -15.03 13.66
C VAL A 134 -11.07 -16.27 13.63
N ASP A 135 -11.56 -17.39 14.16
CA ASP A 135 -10.78 -18.64 14.30
C ASP A 135 -10.15 -19.13 12.98
N SER A 136 -10.86 -18.99 11.85
CA SER A 136 -10.34 -19.33 10.51
C SER A 136 -9.12 -18.49 10.09
N GLN A 137 -8.90 -17.35 10.75
CA GLN A 137 -7.80 -16.42 10.48
C GLN A 137 -6.62 -16.61 11.44
N LEU A 138 -6.76 -17.47 12.46
CA LEU A 138 -5.69 -17.77 13.41
C LEU A 138 -4.66 -18.76 12.84
N THR A 139 -5.04 -19.53 11.82
CA THR A 139 -4.17 -20.49 11.13
C THR A 139 -3.94 -20.08 9.67
N GLY A 140 -2.80 -20.51 9.11
CA GLY A 140 -2.45 -20.19 7.72
C GLY A 140 -2.05 -18.72 7.50
N SER A 141 -2.37 -18.20 6.30
CA SER A 141 -2.02 -16.84 5.89
C SER A 141 -2.68 -15.80 6.81
N GLN A 142 -1.90 -14.84 7.27
CA GLN A 142 -2.37 -13.70 8.08
C GLN A 142 -2.88 -12.54 7.21
N VAL A 143 -2.92 -12.74 5.89
CA VAL A 143 -3.39 -11.76 4.92
C VAL A 143 -4.71 -12.23 4.31
N ARG A 144 -5.61 -11.29 4.08
CA ARG A 144 -6.86 -11.47 3.34
C ARG A 144 -6.94 -10.48 2.21
N PHE A 145 -7.52 -10.87 1.08
CA PHE A 145 -7.83 -9.93 0.02
C PHE A 145 -9.30 -9.48 0.04
N ILE A 146 -9.54 -8.25 -0.39
CA ILE A 146 -10.86 -7.66 -0.61
C ILE A 146 -10.84 -7.08 -2.03
N LYS A 147 -11.91 -7.30 -2.82
CA LYS A 147 -11.94 -6.94 -4.24
C LYS A 147 -13.25 -6.28 -4.66
N SER A 148 -13.21 -5.47 -5.71
CA SER A 148 -14.40 -5.13 -6.50
C SER A 148 -14.75 -6.28 -7.47
N GLU A 149 -15.93 -6.21 -8.07
CA GLU A 149 -16.45 -7.27 -8.96
C GLU A 149 -15.66 -7.37 -10.28
N ASN A 150 -15.08 -6.26 -10.74
CA ASN A 150 -14.36 -6.16 -12.02
C ASN A 150 -12.88 -6.56 -11.94
N VAL A 151 -12.39 -7.10 -10.82
CA VAL A 151 -11.02 -7.66 -10.73
C VAL A 151 -10.89 -8.87 -11.66
N ASP A 152 -9.78 -8.92 -12.40
CA ASP A 152 -9.48 -9.99 -13.36
C ASP A 152 -9.39 -11.36 -12.65
N LYS A 153 -10.04 -12.38 -13.23
CA LYS A 153 -10.00 -13.75 -12.73
C LYS A 153 -8.57 -14.27 -12.58
N LYS A 154 -7.65 -13.86 -13.46
CA LYS A 154 -6.23 -14.24 -13.37
C LYS A 154 -5.58 -13.71 -12.10
N THR A 155 -5.93 -12.49 -11.68
CA THR A 155 -5.46 -11.92 -10.41
C THR A 155 -5.96 -12.76 -9.23
N ILE A 156 -7.22 -13.19 -9.25
CA ILE A 156 -7.80 -14.04 -8.20
C ILE A 156 -7.14 -15.43 -8.17
N SER A 157 -6.92 -16.05 -9.32
CA SER A 157 -6.20 -17.33 -9.41
C SER A 157 -4.79 -17.21 -8.83
N LYS A 158 -4.06 -16.12 -9.14
CA LYS A 158 -2.73 -15.86 -8.58
C LYS A 158 -2.76 -15.73 -7.05
N LEU A 159 -3.72 -15.02 -6.48
CA LEU A 159 -3.88 -14.90 -5.02
C LEU A 159 -4.20 -16.26 -4.37
N SER A 160 -5.01 -17.08 -5.03
CA SER A 160 -5.32 -18.44 -4.57
C SER A 160 -4.08 -19.34 -4.59
N GLU A 161 -3.26 -19.29 -5.64
CA GLU A 161 -1.98 -20.03 -5.72
C GLU A 161 -0.99 -19.61 -4.62
N MET A 162 -1.08 -18.36 -4.18
CA MET A 162 -0.30 -17.82 -3.06
C MET A 162 -0.91 -18.14 -1.69
N ASN A 163 -2.00 -18.91 -1.62
CA ASN A 163 -2.75 -19.23 -0.40
C ASN A 163 -3.25 -17.98 0.36
N ILE A 164 -3.70 -16.96 -0.37
CA ILE A 164 -4.30 -15.75 0.19
C ILE A 164 -5.82 -15.83 -0.02
N PRO A 165 -6.60 -16.16 1.01
CA PRO A 165 -8.05 -16.24 0.88
C PRO A 165 -8.72 -14.85 0.87
N GLU A 166 -9.94 -14.81 0.33
CA GLU A 166 -10.81 -13.64 0.39
C GLU A 166 -11.24 -13.36 1.84
N MET A 167 -11.46 -12.10 2.19
CA MET A 167 -11.91 -11.69 3.52
C MET A 167 -13.24 -12.34 3.88
N GLU A 168 -13.27 -13.02 5.01
CA GLU A 168 -14.49 -13.59 5.57
C GLU A 168 -15.46 -12.47 5.97
N LEU A 169 -16.67 -12.49 5.40
CA LEU A 169 -17.75 -11.54 5.72
C LEU A 169 -18.79 -12.13 6.67
N THR A 170 -18.72 -13.43 6.95
CA THR A 170 -19.62 -14.12 7.87
C THR A 170 -18.87 -15.20 8.64
N VAL A 171 -19.26 -15.44 9.88
CA VAL A 171 -18.77 -16.57 10.69
C VAL A 171 -19.94 -17.24 11.41
N GLN A 172 -19.86 -18.54 11.66
CA GLN A 172 -20.82 -19.27 12.49
C GLN A 172 -20.40 -19.19 13.95
N SER A 173 -21.33 -18.80 14.83
CA SER A 173 -21.14 -18.85 16.28
C SER A 173 -21.21 -20.29 16.80
N PRO A 174 -20.69 -20.57 18.01
CA PRO A 174 -20.86 -21.86 18.68
C PRO A 174 -22.33 -22.27 18.84
N GLU A 175 -23.23 -21.29 18.96
CA GLU A 175 -24.69 -21.47 19.10
C GLU A 175 -25.41 -21.69 17.75
N GLY A 176 -24.69 -21.65 16.63
CA GLY A 176 -25.22 -21.87 15.29
C GLY A 176 -25.79 -20.62 14.60
N GLU A 177 -25.67 -19.45 15.21
CA GLU A 177 -26.04 -18.17 14.60
C GLU A 177 -24.97 -17.67 13.62
N THR A 178 -25.39 -17.10 12.48
CA THR A 178 -24.49 -16.48 11.51
C THR A 178 -24.21 -15.01 11.88
N ILE A 179 -22.97 -14.70 12.23
CA ILE A 179 -22.50 -13.35 12.56
C ILE A 179 -21.96 -12.66 11.30
N GLN A 180 -22.46 -11.46 11.02
CA GLN A 180 -21.96 -10.62 9.93
C GLN A 180 -20.69 -9.86 10.34
N LEU A 181 -19.68 -9.88 9.49
CA LEU A 181 -18.41 -9.22 9.67
C LEU A 181 -18.26 -8.07 8.67
N SER A 182 -17.60 -7.00 9.09
CA SER A 182 -17.18 -5.94 8.17
C SER A 182 -16.04 -6.43 7.28
N ASN A 183 -15.94 -5.93 6.05
CA ASN A 183 -14.79 -6.13 5.16
C ASN A 183 -13.45 -5.53 5.66
N ARG A 184 -13.43 -4.89 6.85
CA ARG A 184 -12.26 -4.30 7.53
C ARG A 184 -11.60 -3.12 6.79
N LEU A 185 -12.15 -2.66 5.67
CA LEU A 185 -11.65 -1.45 5.00
C LEU A 185 -11.89 -0.21 5.86
N THR A 186 -10.91 0.69 5.87
CA THR A 186 -10.98 1.98 6.57
C THR A 186 -10.35 3.08 5.72
N GLY A 187 -10.57 4.34 6.11
CA GLY A 187 -9.96 5.51 5.48
C GLY A 187 -10.17 5.59 3.96
N LEU A 188 -9.10 5.96 3.26
CA LEU A 188 -9.10 6.11 1.79
C LEU A 188 -9.53 4.83 1.06
N ALA A 189 -9.03 3.67 1.48
CA ALA A 189 -9.35 2.40 0.81
C ALA A 189 -10.84 2.09 0.86
N LYS A 190 -11.51 2.38 1.98
CA LYS A 190 -12.96 2.21 2.12
C LYS A 190 -13.74 3.15 1.20
N GLU A 191 -13.33 4.42 1.13
CA GLU A 191 -14.00 5.42 0.30
C GLU A 191 -13.87 5.08 -1.19
N ILE A 192 -12.65 4.76 -1.64
CA ILE A 192 -12.39 4.34 -3.03
C ILE A 192 -13.20 3.09 -3.39
N TYR A 193 -13.20 2.07 -2.51
CA TYR A 193 -14.01 0.86 -2.72
C TYR A 193 -15.50 1.16 -2.87
N SER A 194 -16.05 2.01 -1.99
CA SER A 194 -17.44 2.45 -2.05
C SER A 194 -17.75 3.16 -3.36
N ILE A 195 -16.90 4.10 -3.78
CA ILE A 195 -17.09 4.87 -5.01
C ILE A 195 -17.07 3.97 -6.24
N ILE A 196 -16.14 3.01 -6.31
CA ILE A 196 -16.00 2.08 -7.43
C ILE A 196 -17.24 1.16 -7.54
N ASN A 197 -17.75 0.65 -6.42
CA ASN A 197 -18.90 -0.26 -6.44
C ASN A 197 -20.26 0.45 -6.60
N ASN A 198 -20.41 1.70 -6.14
CA ASN A 198 -21.72 2.37 -6.13
C ASN A 198 -22.00 3.27 -7.34
N ASN A 199 -20.99 3.75 -8.07
CA ASN A 199 -21.18 4.81 -9.08
C ASN A 199 -21.38 4.32 -10.53
N ASN A 200 -22.13 3.24 -10.75
CA ASN A 200 -22.52 2.77 -12.10
C ASN A 200 -21.34 2.71 -13.10
N ASN A 201 -20.15 2.25 -12.67
CA ASN A 201 -18.94 2.18 -13.48
C ASN A 201 -18.40 3.54 -14.00
N LYS A 202 -18.59 4.65 -13.27
CA LYS A 202 -17.98 5.96 -13.59
C LYS A 202 -16.47 5.84 -13.85
N TYR A 203 -15.77 5.01 -13.09
CA TYR A 203 -14.35 4.78 -13.23
C TYR A 203 -14.10 3.34 -13.70
N ASN A 204 -13.39 3.19 -14.83
CA ASN A 204 -13.01 1.89 -15.36
C ASN A 204 -11.69 1.41 -14.74
N VAL A 205 -11.71 1.16 -13.44
CA VAL A 205 -10.57 0.67 -12.66
C VAL A 205 -11.03 -0.42 -11.70
N SER A 206 -10.23 -1.48 -11.54
CA SER A 206 -10.49 -2.48 -10.50
C SER A 206 -9.88 -2.09 -9.16
N PHE A 207 -10.52 -2.53 -8.08
CA PHE A 207 -10.05 -2.36 -6.72
C PHE A 207 -9.62 -3.69 -6.13
N LEU A 208 -8.42 -3.72 -5.57
CA LEU A 208 -7.92 -4.82 -4.75
C LEU A 208 -7.33 -4.25 -3.47
N CYS A 209 -7.48 -4.95 -2.36
CA CYS A 209 -6.84 -4.61 -1.10
C CYS A 209 -6.30 -5.88 -0.45
N LEU A 210 -5.04 -5.85 -0.01
CA LEU A 210 -4.42 -6.89 0.82
C LEU A 210 -4.34 -6.37 2.25
N ASN A 211 -5.07 -7.02 3.15
CA ASN A 211 -5.16 -6.64 4.56
C ASN A 211 -4.46 -7.66 5.45
N LEU A 212 -3.41 -7.23 6.16
CA LEU A 212 -2.69 -8.03 7.15
C LEU A 212 -3.24 -7.78 8.56
N PHE A 213 -3.40 -8.83 9.36
CA PHE A 213 -3.77 -8.69 10.76
C PHE A 213 -2.52 -8.52 11.65
N CYS A 214 -2.42 -7.38 12.34
CA CYS A 214 -1.27 -7.07 13.19
C CYS A 214 -1.68 -6.45 14.53
N SER A 215 -0.71 -6.36 15.44
CA SER A 215 -0.81 -5.56 16.66
C SER A 215 -0.07 -4.24 16.48
N GLU A 216 -0.36 -3.25 17.31
CA GLU A 216 0.47 -2.03 17.34
C GLU A 216 1.88 -2.31 17.86
N GLY A 217 2.83 -1.47 17.46
CA GLY A 217 4.22 -1.56 17.88
C GLY A 217 5.18 -1.70 16.69
N TYR A 218 6.23 -2.49 16.89
CA TYR A 218 7.33 -2.63 15.95
C TYR A 218 7.01 -3.63 14.83
N ASN A 219 6.40 -3.13 13.75
CA ASN A 219 5.82 -3.93 12.68
C ASN A 219 6.76 -4.16 11.47
N THR A 220 8.08 -4.13 11.67
CA THR A 220 9.04 -4.28 10.56
C THR A 220 9.02 -5.67 9.95
N ASN A 221 8.78 -6.70 10.77
CA ASN A 221 8.71 -8.09 10.28
C ASN A 221 7.46 -8.32 9.44
N GLU A 222 6.32 -7.78 9.87
CA GLU A 222 5.06 -7.81 9.15
C GLU A 222 5.17 -7.06 7.82
N ALA A 223 5.88 -5.93 7.80
CA ALA A 223 6.20 -5.21 6.57
C ALA A 223 7.09 -6.03 5.62
N LEU A 224 8.11 -6.73 6.14
CA LEU A 224 8.94 -7.65 5.33
C LEU A 224 8.13 -8.83 4.78
N GLN A 225 7.23 -9.40 5.58
CA GLN A 225 6.32 -10.47 5.14
C GLN A 225 5.39 -9.99 4.03
N MET A 226 4.75 -8.83 4.20
CA MET A 226 3.91 -8.23 3.17
C MET A 226 4.74 -7.90 1.92
N SER A 227 5.97 -7.39 2.06
CA SER A 227 6.86 -7.09 0.94
C SER A 227 7.21 -8.34 0.13
N ASN A 228 7.51 -9.46 0.79
CA ASN A 228 7.74 -10.74 0.13
C ASN A 228 6.48 -11.22 -0.62
N LEU A 229 5.30 -11.05 -0.03
CA LEU A 229 4.03 -11.36 -0.67
C LEU A 229 3.84 -10.50 -1.92
N ILE A 230 4.00 -9.18 -1.83
CA ILE A 230 3.88 -8.28 -2.97
C ILE A 230 4.90 -8.59 -4.05
N TYR A 231 6.15 -8.87 -3.70
CA TYR A 231 7.14 -9.31 -4.68
C TYR A 231 6.67 -10.55 -5.46
N ASN A 232 6.18 -11.59 -4.76
CA ASN A 232 5.63 -12.77 -5.43
C ASN A 232 4.37 -12.47 -6.26
N PHE A 233 3.59 -11.48 -5.85
CA PHE A 233 2.43 -11.00 -6.60
C PHE A 233 2.80 -10.22 -7.86
N ILE A 234 3.90 -9.47 -7.89
CA ILE A 234 4.28 -8.63 -9.04
C ILE A 234 5.37 -9.24 -9.93
N LYS A 235 6.12 -10.23 -9.44
CA LYS A 235 7.21 -10.84 -10.21
C LYS A 235 6.71 -11.58 -11.45
N ASN A 236 7.58 -11.62 -12.46
CA ASN A 236 7.38 -12.44 -13.65
C ASN A 236 7.49 -13.93 -13.28
N GLN A 237 6.68 -14.79 -13.89
CA GLN A 237 6.59 -16.21 -13.52
C GLN A 237 7.93 -16.98 -13.66
N ASP A 238 8.84 -16.51 -14.51
CA ASP A 238 10.14 -17.13 -14.74
C ASP A 238 11.19 -16.81 -13.64
N SER A 239 10.87 -15.94 -12.69
CA SER A 239 11.77 -15.55 -11.60
C SER A 239 11.61 -16.47 -10.38
N SER A 240 12.49 -17.49 -10.30
CA SER A 240 12.59 -18.42 -9.17
C SER A 240 13.44 -17.90 -8.01
N SER A 241 14.02 -16.69 -8.12
CA SER A 241 14.89 -16.13 -7.09
C SER A 241 14.10 -15.65 -5.86
N THR A 242 14.61 -16.01 -4.69
CA THR A 242 14.19 -15.44 -3.41
C THR A 242 14.50 -13.93 -3.41
N PRO A 243 13.55 -13.06 -3.03
CA PRO A 243 13.81 -11.63 -3.00
C PRO A 243 14.85 -11.29 -1.93
N GLN A 244 15.83 -10.46 -2.29
CA GLN A 244 16.74 -9.85 -1.32
C GLN A 244 16.12 -8.57 -0.77
N LEU A 245 15.29 -8.71 0.28
CA LEU A 245 14.65 -7.56 0.91
C LEU A 245 15.66 -6.72 1.69
N LYS A 246 15.56 -5.40 1.54
CA LYS A 246 16.36 -4.38 2.23
C LYS A 246 15.44 -3.39 2.91
N THR A 247 15.82 -2.94 4.10
CA THR A 247 15.14 -1.86 4.81
C THR A 247 15.77 -0.52 4.47
N PRO A 248 15.00 0.59 4.49
CA PRO A 248 15.53 1.92 4.20
C PRO A 248 16.45 2.42 5.32
N SER A 249 17.34 3.35 4.98
CA SER A 249 18.31 3.93 5.92
C SER A 249 17.62 4.65 7.09
N CYS A 250 16.46 5.28 6.84
CA CYS A 250 15.70 5.97 7.88
C CYS A 250 15.19 5.04 9.00
N TRP A 251 15.07 3.73 8.75
CA TRP A 251 14.62 2.79 9.78
C TRP A 251 15.62 2.64 10.93
N LYS A 252 16.89 3.02 10.74
CA LYS A 252 17.92 3.04 11.80
C LYS A 252 17.56 3.95 12.96
N LEU A 253 16.68 4.94 12.75
CA LEU A 253 16.30 5.95 13.73
C LEU A 253 14.84 5.78 14.22
N LEU A 254 14.18 4.64 13.96
CA LEU A 254 12.79 4.40 14.41
C LEU A 254 12.64 4.48 15.93
N GLN A 255 13.69 4.17 16.67
CA GLN A 255 13.72 4.22 18.14
C GLN A 255 14.31 5.53 18.67
N GLY A 256 14.51 6.51 17.80
CA GLY A 256 15.20 7.75 18.10
C GLY A 256 16.72 7.67 17.84
N PRO A 257 17.39 8.84 17.79
CA PRO A 257 18.82 8.91 17.50
C PRO A 257 19.73 8.56 18.68
N THR A 258 19.20 8.61 19.90
CA THR A 258 19.96 8.41 21.13
C THR A 258 19.09 7.65 22.14
N PHE A 259 19.64 6.64 22.79
CA PHE A 259 19.02 6.05 23.97
C PHE A 259 19.56 6.76 25.21
N ASP A 260 18.66 7.13 26.13
CA ASP A 260 19.06 7.68 27.41
C ASP A 260 19.66 6.54 28.25
N GLN A 261 20.98 6.58 28.43
CA GLN A 261 21.71 5.57 29.19
C GLN A 261 21.21 5.48 30.63
N SER A 262 20.66 6.56 31.21
CA SER A 262 20.14 6.56 32.58
C SER A 262 18.92 5.66 32.78
N LEU A 263 18.22 5.28 31.71
CA LEU A 263 17.09 4.34 31.75
C LEU A 263 17.52 2.86 31.93
N PHE A 264 18.82 2.58 31.88
CA PHE A 264 19.39 1.23 31.94
C PHE A 264 20.26 0.98 33.18
N PHE A 265 20.27 1.93 34.13
CA PHE A 265 21.00 1.85 35.39
C PHE A 265 20.06 2.00 36.59
#